data_AF-A0A964KSC1-F1
#
_entry.id   AF-A0A964KSC1-F1
#
_cell.length_a   1.000
_cell.length_b   1.000
_cell.length_c   1.000
_cell.angle_alpha   90.00
_cell.angle_beta   90.00
_cell.angle_gamma   90.00
#
_symmetry.space_group_name_H-M   'P 1'
#
loop_
_entity.id
_entity.type
_entity.pdbx_description
1 polymer ?
#
loop_
_entity_poly.entity_id
_entity_poly.type
_entity_poly.pdbx_seq_one_letter_code
_entity_poly.pdbx_strand_id
1 'polypeptide(L)' 'MPIARCAFCTATPLRELAVSKWTTDPDDRERLTIWLCGKHMQRVQKAGLSGYAHGAEKFKAGFW' A
#
# COMPACT_ATOMS: atom_id res chain seq x y z
N MET A 1 0.21 -21.53 -10.45
CA MET A 1 -0.42 -20.30 -9.94
C MET A 1 0.67 -19.42 -9.34
N PRO A 2 0.81 -18.14 -9.73
CA PRO A 2 1.79 -17.26 -9.10
C PRO A 2 1.46 -17.14 -7.61
N ILE A 3 2.46 -17.40 -6.77
CA ILE A 3 2.33 -17.23 -5.32
C ILE A 3 2.18 -15.73 -5.06
N ALA A 4 1.03 -15.31 -4.56
CA ALA A 4 0.83 -13.92 -4.16
C ALA A 4 1.89 -13.53 -3.11
N ARG A 5 2.54 -12.40 -3.31
CA ARG A 5 3.56 -11.84 -2.40
C ARG A 5 3.12 -10.46 -1.95
N CYS A 6 3.62 -10.05 -0.79
CA CYS A 6 3.42 -8.68 -0.33
C CYS A 6 3.95 -7.69 -1.38
N ALA A 7 3.21 -6.62 -1.66
CA ALA A 7 3.64 -5.63 -2.64
C ALA A 7 4.93 -4.90 -2.24
N PHE A 8 5.22 -4.82 -0.93
CA PHE A 8 6.41 -4.14 -0.40
C PHE A 8 7.54 -5.08 0.03
N CYS A 9 7.32 -6.40 0.05
CA CYS A 9 8.35 -7.36 0.42
C CYS A 9 8.04 -8.77 -0.08
N THR A 10 8.97 -9.70 0.08
CA THR A 10 8.80 -11.08 -0.41
C THR A 10 7.99 -11.99 0.50
N ALA A 11 7.46 -11.49 1.63
CA ALA A 11 6.72 -12.28 2.59
C ALA A 11 5.33 -12.71 2.08
N THR A 12 4.80 -13.80 2.65
CA THR A 12 3.42 -14.24 2.41
C THR A 12 2.44 -13.14 2.80
N PRO A 13 1.53 -12.76 1.89
CA PRO A 13 0.56 -11.72 2.17
C PRO A 13 -0.53 -12.26 3.11
N LEU A 14 -1.07 -11.37 3.93
CA LEU A 14 -2.17 -11.69 4.83
C LEU A 14 -3.51 -11.52 4.13
N ARG A 15 -3.71 -10.35 3.51
CA ARG A 15 -4.92 -10.00 2.76
C ARG A 15 -4.64 -8.88 1.76
N GLU A 16 -5.60 -8.68 0.88
CA GLU A 16 -5.67 -7.53 0.00
C GLU A 16 -6.09 -6.28 0.77
N LEU A 17 -5.48 -5.15 0.42
CA LEU A 17 -5.84 -3.84 0.91
C LEU A 17 -5.98 -2.88 -0.27
N ALA A 18 -7.13 -2.22 -0.32
CA ALA A 18 -7.34 -1.07 -1.18
C ALA A 18 -6.50 0.11 -0.69
N VAL A 19 -5.64 0.65 -1.55
CA VAL A 19 -4.77 1.78 -1.26
C VAL A 19 -4.87 2.85 -2.34
N SER A 20 -4.68 4.09 -1.92
CA SER A 20 -4.41 5.22 -2.82
C SER A 20 -2.90 5.39 -2.94
N LYS A 21 -2.37 5.43 -4.15
CA LYS A 21 -0.95 5.59 -4.45
C LYS A 21 -0.71 6.91 -5.18
N TRP A 22 0.33 7.63 -4.80
CA TRP A 22 0.77 8.83 -5.51
C TRP A 22 2.29 9.01 -5.34
N THR A 23 2.92 9.77 -6.22
CA THR A 23 4.38 10.02 -6.16
C THR A 23 4.67 11.36 -5.51
N THR A 24 4.40 12.44 -6.23
CA THR A 24 4.73 13.81 -5.84
C THR A 24 3.48 14.62 -5.59
N ASP A 25 2.51 14.53 -6.51
CA ASP A 25 1.27 15.29 -6.42
C ASP A 25 0.17 14.46 -5.74
N PRO A 26 -0.44 14.97 -4.64
CA PRO A 26 -1.54 14.29 -3.96
C PRO A 26 -2.87 14.34 -4.72
N ASP A 27 -2.99 15.07 -5.83
CA ASP A 27 -4.19 15.08 -6.68
C ASP A 27 -4.15 13.95 -7.74
N ASP A 28 -2.96 13.49 -8.14
CA ASP A 28 -2.73 12.32 -9.01
C ASP A 28 -2.76 10.98 -8.24
N ARG A 29 -3.77 10.80 -7.38
CA ARG A 29 -3.92 9.55 -6.60
C ARG A 29 -4.50 8.44 -7.48
N GLU A 30 -3.67 7.45 -7.78
CA GLU A 30 -4.09 6.19 -8.36
C GLU A 30 -4.74 5.29 -7.31
N ARG A 31 -5.79 4.57 -7.70
CA ARG A 31 -6.52 3.62 -6.86
C ARG A 31 -6.13 2.20 -7.23
N LEU A 32 -5.62 1.43 -6.27
CA LEU A 32 -5.16 0.07 -6.52
C LEU A 32 -5.43 -0.82 -5.32
N THR A 33 -5.50 -2.12 -5.57
CA THR A 33 -5.63 -3.15 -4.54
C THR A 33 -4.34 -3.95 -4.51
N ILE A 34 -3.67 -3.97 -3.35
CA ILE A 34 -2.38 -4.67 -3.19
C ILE A 34 -2.45 -5.70 -2.08
N TRP A 35 -1.75 -6.81 -2.29
CA TRP A 35 -1.52 -7.82 -1.26
C TRP A 35 -0.47 -7.31 -0.28
N LEU A 36 -0.79 -7.28 1.02
CA LEU A 36 0.16 -6.86 2.05
C LEU A 36 0.30 -7.93 3.13
N CYS A 37 1.52 -8.11 3.63
CA CYS A 37 1.73 -8.85 4.87
C CYS A 37 1.25 -8.02 6.08
N GLY A 38 0.98 -8.66 7.21
CA GLY A 38 0.44 -7.98 8.40
C GLY A 38 1.27 -6.77 8.87
N LYS A 39 2.61 -6.86 8.76
CA LYS A 39 3.53 -5.76 9.13
C LYS A 39 3.35 -4.53 8.23
N HIS A 40 3.38 -4.71 6.92
CA HIS A 40 3.24 -3.60 5.98
C HIS A 40 1.83 -3.04 5.97
N MET A 41 0.83 -3.90 6.14
CA MET A 41 -0.54 -3.48 6.30
C MET A 41 -0.71 -2.52 7.49
N GLN A 42 -0.20 -2.89 8.67
CA GLN A 42 -0.24 -2.02 9.85
C GLN A 42 0.50 -0.70 9.61
N ARG A 43 1.63 -0.70 8.90
CA ARG A 43 2.37 0.53 8.56
C ARG A 43 1.56 1.46 7.68
N VAL A 44 0.91 0.93 6.64
CA VAL A 44 0.06 1.71 5.71
C VAL A 44 -1.17 2.26 6.42
N GLN A 45 -1.79 1.47 7.29
CA GLN A 45 -2.92 1.94 8.10
C GLN A 45 -2.50 3.01 9.12
N LYS A 46 -1.33 2.85 9.75
CA LYS A 46 -0.79 3.81 10.73
C LYS A 46 -0.30 5.11 10.09
N ALA A 47 0.12 5.08 8.82
CA ALA A 47 0.62 6.25 8.11
C ALA A 47 -0.45 7.34 7.88
N GLY A 48 -1.74 6.98 7.96
CA GLY A 48 -2.85 7.94 7.94
C GLY A 48 -2.86 8.82 6.68
N LEU A 49 -3.04 10.13 6.86
CA LEU A 49 -3.14 11.10 5.76
C LEU A 49 -1.83 11.32 5.00
N SER A 50 -0.68 11.16 5.67
CA SER A 50 0.64 11.38 5.07
C SER A 50 1.03 10.30 4.07
N GLY A 51 0.39 9.13 4.16
CA GLY A 51 0.74 7.95 3.36
C GLY A 51 2.04 7.29 3.80
N TYR A 52 2.14 5.99 3.60
CA TYR A 52 3.36 5.21 3.81
C TYR A 52 4.25 5.35 2.59
N ALA A 53 5.47 5.90 2.77
CA ALA A 53 6.45 6.00 1.70
C ALA A 53 7.12 4.64 1.46
N HIS A 54 7.07 4.19 0.21
CA HIS A 54 7.77 3.01 -0.27
C HIS A 54 8.41 3.32 -1.63
N GLY A 55 9.73 3.52 -1.64
CA GLY A 55 10.43 4.03 -2.82
C GLY A 55 10.07 5.49 -3.10
N ALA A 56 9.79 5.79 -4.38
CA ALA A 56 9.33 7.12 -4.82
C ALA A 56 7.82 7.33 -4.63
N GLU A 57 7.11 6.33 -4.13
CA GLU A 57 5.65 6.27 -4.11
C GLU A 57 5.15 6.30 -2.66
N LYS A 58 4.00 6.94 -2.44
CA LYS A 58 3.28 6.99 -1.18
C LYS A 58 2.00 6.21 -1.29
N PHE A 59 1.69 5.43 -0.26
CA PHE A 59 0.53 4.55 -0.21
C PHE A 59 -0.31 4.86 1.02
N LYS A 60 -1.60 5.17 0.84
CA LYS A 60 -2.56 5.38 1.93
C LYS A 60 -3.57 4.24 1.96
N ALA A 61 -3.89 3.74 3.14
CA ALA A 61 -4.98 2.79 3.31
C ALA A 61 -6.31 3.47 2.98
N GLY A 62 -7.10 2.84 2.12
CA GLY A 62 -8.41 3.33 1.72
C GLY A 62 -8.40 4.37 0.61
N PHE A 63 -9.60 4.64 0.13
CA PHE A 63 -9.94 5.80 -0.69
C PHE A 63 -10.57 6.81 0.27
N TRP A 64 -10.44 8.12 0.03
CA TRP A 64 -10.77 9.25 0.94
C TRP A 64 -9.58 9.77 1.73
#